data_AF-A0A967SPM7-F1
#
_entry.id   AF-A0A967SPM7-F1
#
_cell.length_a   1.000
_cell.length_b   1.000
_cell.length_c   1.000
_cell.angle_alpha   90.00
_cell.angle_beta   90.00
_cell.angle_gamma   90.00
#
_symmetry.space_group_name_H-M   'P 1'
#
loop_
_entity.id
_entity.type
_entity.pdbx_description
1 polymer ?
#
loop_
_entity_poly.entity_id
_entity_poly.type
_entity_poly.pdbx_seq_one_letter_code
_entity_poly.pdbx_strand_id
1 'polypeptide(L)' 'EVGSRLHVDAILEGSVRRAGEHLRVTAQLTDVGSGFQIWSETYDRESGGIFEIQ' A
#
# COMPACT_ATOMS: atom_id res chain seq x y z
N GLU A 1 5.05 -6.82 -16.38
CA GLU A 1 4.17 -6.54 -17.53
C GLU A 1 3.17 -5.39 -17.27
N VAL A 2 2.55 -5.29 -16.07
CA VAL A 2 1.63 -4.18 -15.74
C VAL A 2 2.31 -2.80 -15.79
N GLY A 3 3.48 -2.62 -15.16
CA GLY A 3 4.17 -1.32 -15.13
C GLY A 3 4.58 -0.81 -16.51
N SER A 4 5.08 -1.70 -17.37
CA SER A 4 5.43 -1.36 -18.76
C SER A 4 4.22 -1.00 -19.61
N ARG A 5 3.06 -1.62 -19.36
CA ARG A 5 1.80 -1.31 -20.07
C ARG A 5 1.21 0.04 -19.64
N LEU A 6 1.40 0.41 -18.38
CA LEU A 6 0.88 1.65 -17.79
C LEU A 6 1.83 2.85 -17.94
N HIS A 7 3.05 2.64 -18.48
CA HIS A 7 4.08 3.66 -18.61
C HIS A 7 4.39 4.36 -17.27
N VAL A 8 4.57 3.57 -16.21
CA VAL A 8 4.92 4.07 -14.87
C VAL A 8 6.29 3.54 -14.45
N ASP A 9 7.02 4.35 -13.68
CA ASP A 9 8.35 3.99 -13.17
C ASP A 9 8.28 3.06 -11.95
N ALA A 10 7.20 3.16 -11.18
CA ALA A 10 6.95 2.33 -10.01
C ALA A 10 5.47 1.96 -9.88
N ILE A 11 5.19 0.82 -9.26
CA ILE A 11 3.84 0.35 -8.96
C ILE A 11 3.66 0.32 -7.44
N LEU A 12 2.60 0.99 -6.96
CA LEU A 12 2.16 0.90 -5.58
C LEU A 12 1.06 -0.16 -5.49
N GLU A 13 1.28 -1.18 -4.67
CA GLU A 13 0.32 -2.26 -4.41
C GLU A 13 0.10 -2.40 -2.91
N GLY A 14 -1.05 -2.92 -2.49
CA GLY A 14 -1.34 -3.03 -1.08
C GLY A 14 -2.56 -3.87 -0.76
N SER A 15 -2.77 -4.07 0.53
CA SER A 15 -3.94 -4.78 1.06
C SER A 15 -4.51 -4.05 2.26
N VAL A 16 -5.83 -4.10 2.37
CA VAL A 16 -6.57 -3.62 3.54
C VAL A 16 -7.25 -4.82 4.18
N ARG A 17 -6.98 -5.06 5.46
CA ARG A 17 -7.64 -6.08 6.27
C ARG A 17 -8.35 -5.41 7.43
N ARG A 18 -9.61 -5.79 7.65
CA ARG A 18 -10.41 -5.32 8.78
C ARG A 18 -10.87 -6.50 9.63
N ALA A 19 -10.68 -6.42 10.93
CA ALA A 19 -11.19 -7.37 11.91
C ALA A 19 -11.85 -6.60 13.07
N GLY A 20 -13.20 -6.56 13.06
CA GLY A 20 -13.95 -5.73 14.00
C GLY A 20 -13.52 -4.26 13.89
N GLU A 21 -13.00 -3.72 15.00
CA GLU A 21 -12.47 -2.37 15.06
C GLU A 21 -10.97 -2.25 14.75
N HIS A 22 -10.31 -3.28 14.23
CA HIS A 22 -8.90 -3.19 13.84
C HIS A 22 -8.78 -3.10 12.32
N LEU A 23 -8.03 -2.12 11.84
CA LEU A 23 -7.67 -1.91 10.44
C LEU A 23 -6.16 -2.11 10.28
N ARG A 24 -5.77 -3.00 9.37
CA ARG A 24 -4.38 -3.16 8.91
C ARG A 24 -4.31 -2.80 7.44
N VAL A 25 -3.51 -1.80 7.12
CA VAL A 25 -3.17 -1.40 5.75
C VAL A 25 -1.71 -1.73 5.50
N THR A 26 -1.42 -2.52 4.48
CA THR A 26 -0.05 -2.75 4.01
C THR A 26 0.08 -2.17 2.62
N ALA A 27 1.16 -1.44 2.36
CA ALA A 27 1.50 -0.94 1.04
C ALA A 27 2.96 -1.26 0.71
N GLN A 28 3.24 -1.46 -0.56
CA GLN A 28 4.58 -1.68 -1.10
C GLN A 28 4.73 -0.97 -2.44
N LEU A 29 5.92 -0.42 -2.68
CA LEU A 29 6.29 0.26 -3.91
C LEU A 29 7.40 -0.54 -4.58
N THR A 30 7.14 -0.96 -5.83
CA THR A 30 8.08 -1.74 -6.63
C THR A 30 8.51 -0.94 -7.85
N ASP A 31 9.82 -0.82 -8.04
CA ASP A 31 10.41 -0.24 -9.24
C ASP A 31 10.17 -1.16 -10.45
N VAL A 32 9.65 -0.61 -11.55
CA VAL A 32 9.26 -1.39 -12.74
C VAL A 32 10.46 -1.84 -13.55
N GLY A 33 11.53 -1.03 -13.58
CA GLY A 33 12.72 -1.31 -14.38
C GLY A 33 13.52 -2.50 -13.85
N SER A 34 13.65 -2.60 -12.53
CA SER A 34 14.43 -3.61 -11.84
C SER A 34 13.58 -4.73 -11.22
N GLY A 35 12.29 -4.48 -10.98
CA GLY A 35 11.39 -5.39 -10.29
C GLY A 35 11.61 -5.47 -8.77
N PHE A 36 12.50 -4.64 -8.21
CA PHE A 36 12.77 -4.63 -6.78
C PHE A 36 11.78 -3.77 -6.00
N GLN A 37 11.43 -4.22 -4.80
CA GLN A 37 10.72 -3.39 -3.82
C GLN A 37 11.66 -2.30 -3.32
N ILE A 38 11.23 -1.05 -3.43
CA ILE A 38 11.99 0.13 -2.98
C ILE A 38 11.43 0.73 -1.69
N TRP A 39 10.18 0.39 -1.33
CA TRP A 39 9.57 0.78 -0.07
C TRP A 39 8.43 -0.17 0.31
N SER A 40 8.19 -0.36 1.60
CA SER A 40 6.97 -0.99 2.11
C SER A 40 6.69 -0.50 3.52
N GLU A 41 5.42 -0.33 3.85
CA GLU A 41 4.97 0.10 5.17
C GLU A 41 3.67 -0.60 5.53
N THR A 42 3.46 -0.79 6.83
CA THR A 42 2.22 -1.34 7.38
C THR A 42 1.72 -0.42 8.48
N TYR A 43 0.46 -0.01 8.34
CA TYR A 43 -0.27 0.80 9.29
C TYR A 43 -1.33 -0.04 9.97
N ASP A 44 -1.23 -0.12 11.30
CA ASP A 44 -2.21 -0.77 12.15
C ASP A 44 -2.91 0.31 12.99
N ARG A 45 -4.24 0.41 12.86
CA ARG A 45 -5.04 1.38 13.61
C ARG A 45 -6.35 0.77 14.09
N GLU A 46 -6.81 1.16 15.27
CA GLU A 46 -8.18 0.91 15.69
C GLU A 46 -9.14 1.88 14.97
N SER A 47 -10.19 1.38 14.35
CA SER A 47 -11.14 2.12 13.51
C SER A 47 -11.97 3.15 14.26
N GLY A 48 -11.84 3.22 15.60
CA GLY A 48 -12.41 4.28 16.42
C GLY A 48 -11.96 5.69 16.04
N GLY A 49 -10.96 5.88 15.16
CA GLY A 49 -10.44 7.19 14.77
C GLY A 49 -10.22 7.42 13.27
N ILE A 50 -10.97 6.75 12.37
CA ILE A 50 -10.74 6.81 10.91
C ILE A 50 -10.87 8.23 10.30
N PHE A 51 -11.45 9.21 11.02
CA PHE A 51 -11.68 10.57 10.50
C PHE A 51 -10.75 11.68 11.01
N GLU A 52 -9.65 11.39 11.72
CA GLU A 52 -8.68 12.43 12.15
C GLU A 52 -7.51 12.63 11.18
N ILE A 53 -7.79 12.78 9.88
CA ILE A 53 -6.81 13.33 8.93
C ILE A 53 -7.44 14.59 8.37
N GLN A 54 -6.94 15.75 8.82
CA GLN A 54 -7.26 17.08 8.30
C GLN A 54 -5.99 17.74 7.79
#